data_AF-A0A1S8AAD1-F1
#
_entry.id   AF-A0A1S8AAD1-F1
#
_cell.length_a   1.000
_cell.length_b   1.000
_cell.length_c   1.000
_cell.angle_alpha   90.00
_cell.angle_beta   90.00
_cell.angle_gamma   90.00
#
_symmetry.space_group_name_H-M   'P 1'
#
loop_
_entity.id
_entity.type
_entity.pdbx_description
1 polymer ?
#
loop_
_entity_poly.entity_id
_entity_poly.type
_entity_poly.pdbx_seq_one_letter_code
_entity_poly.pdbx_strand_id
1 'polypeptide(L)'
;MLKADVGLPIVPLAPEQTRHAALEGDIDFTPDEWLNVNRRIMKTVNTILPYGYVIEGPGPREYELHSHLGVALVAEIYIRPIRRSCSLANPKLQEKIRDMASDTTHLPFRHTYLHGRVWFFFRVINPEMARQPLSDDELEELTGTSGPVTLEDIEY
;
A
#
# COMPACT_ATOMS: atom_id res chain seq x y z
N MET A 1 33.51 0.55 -42.30
CA MET A 1 33.26 1.57 -41.26
C MET A 1 32.07 1.12 -40.45
N LEU A 2 32.30 0.48 -39.31
CA LEU A 2 31.26 0.07 -38.37
C LEU A 2 31.02 1.25 -37.42
N LYS A 3 29.81 1.82 -37.44
CA LYS A 3 29.37 2.72 -36.36
C LYS A 3 28.95 1.84 -35.20
N ALA A 4 29.70 1.93 -34.09
CA ALA A 4 29.28 1.35 -32.83
C ALA A 4 28.05 2.13 -32.33
N ASP A 5 26.96 1.42 -32.14
CA ASP A 5 25.78 1.88 -31.43
C ASP A 5 26.19 2.11 -29.97
N VAL A 6 26.26 3.37 -29.55
CA VAL A 6 26.55 3.74 -28.16
C VAL A 6 25.25 3.52 -27.39
N GLY A 7 25.02 2.27 -26.99
CA GLY A 7 23.99 1.94 -26.01
C GLY A 7 24.29 2.71 -24.74
N LEU A 8 23.47 3.72 -24.44
CA LEU A 8 23.48 4.40 -23.15
C LEU A 8 23.37 3.34 -22.05
N PRO A 9 24.15 3.45 -20.96
CA PRO A 9 24.04 2.49 -19.86
C PRO A 9 22.61 2.53 -19.32
N ILE A 10 21.94 1.38 -19.33
CA ILE A 10 20.65 1.21 -18.65
C ILE A 10 20.94 1.32 -17.16
N VAL A 11 20.71 2.50 -16.59
CA VAL A 11 20.81 2.70 -15.14
C VAL A 11 19.60 2.02 -14.51
N PRO A 12 19.78 1.01 -13.64
CA PRO A 12 18.66 0.37 -12.96
C PRO A 12 17.95 1.40 -12.07
N LEU A 13 16.63 1.47 -12.18
CA LEU A 13 15.81 2.31 -11.31
C LEU A 13 15.88 1.81 -9.87
N ALA A 14 15.80 2.73 -8.91
CA ALA A 14 15.68 2.37 -7.51
C ALA A 14 14.34 1.63 -7.28
N PRO A 15 14.28 0.60 -6.39
CA PRO A 15 13.06 -0.19 -6.18
C PRO A 15 11.81 0.65 -5.88
N GLU A 16 11.96 1.76 -5.18
CA GLU A 16 10.90 2.71 -4.83
C GLU A 16 10.35 3.50 -6.04
N GLN A 17 11.09 3.57 -7.15
CA GLN A 17 10.68 4.19 -8.41
C GLN A 17 10.12 3.17 -9.41
N THR A 18 9.89 1.93 -8.95
CA THR A 18 9.30 0.86 -9.76
C THR A 18 7.89 0.53 -9.28
N ARG A 19 7.12 -0.11 -10.14
CA ARG A 19 5.80 -0.63 -9.81
C ARG A 19 5.90 -1.60 -8.63
N HIS A 20 5.09 -1.37 -7.60
CA HIS A 20 4.97 -2.30 -6.49
C HIS A 20 4.44 -3.66 -6.96
N ALA A 21 5.13 -4.75 -6.61
CA ALA A 21 4.78 -6.11 -7.02
C ALA A 21 3.44 -6.61 -6.45
N ALA A 22 2.96 -6.02 -5.35
CA ALA A 22 1.64 -6.28 -4.78
C ALA A 22 0.52 -5.43 -5.37
N LEU A 23 0.79 -4.54 -6.33
CA LEU A 23 -0.20 -3.70 -6.97
C LEU A 23 -0.84 -4.41 -8.17
N GLU A 24 -2.15 -4.61 -8.12
CA GLU A 24 -2.95 -5.14 -9.24
C GLU A 24 -3.42 -4.03 -10.19
N GLY A 25 -3.69 -4.44 -11.44
CA GLY A 25 -4.16 -3.58 -12.53
C GLY A 25 -3.04 -3.15 -13.47
N ASP A 26 -3.39 -2.75 -14.69
CA ASP A 26 -2.43 -2.30 -15.70
C ASP A 26 -2.59 -0.79 -15.88
N ILE A 27 -1.67 -0.03 -15.29
CA ILE A 27 -1.63 1.43 -15.37
C ILE A 27 -0.19 1.86 -15.64
N ASP A 28 -0.03 2.73 -16.63
CA ASP A 28 1.24 3.30 -16.99
C ASP A 28 1.53 4.57 -16.17
N PHE A 29 2.60 4.50 -15.39
CA PHE A 29 3.15 5.61 -14.61
C PHE A 29 4.64 5.77 -14.93
N THR A 30 5.12 6.99 -14.84
CA THR A 30 6.56 7.30 -14.87
C THR A 30 7.25 6.83 -13.58
N PRO A 31 8.58 6.72 -13.54
CA PRO A 31 9.30 6.34 -12.32
C PRO A 31 9.00 7.25 -11.11
N ASP A 32 8.85 8.56 -11.31
CA ASP A 32 8.50 9.50 -10.24
C ASP A 32 7.05 9.35 -9.77
N GLU A 33 6.14 9.03 -10.69
CA GLU A 33 4.76 8.69 -10.34
C GLU A 33 4.69 7.37 -9.57
N TRP A 34 5.52 6.38 -9.90
CA TRP A 34 5.63 5.15 -9.11
C TRP A 34 6.12 5.41 -7.68
N LEU A 35 7.10 6.30 -7.52
CA LEU A 35 7.52 6.75 -6.20
C LEU A 35 6.36 7.34 -5.39
N ASN A 36 5.52 8.17 -6.02
CA ASN A 36 4.34 8.76 -5.36
C ASN A 36 3.29 7.69 -5.00
N VAL A 37 3.03 6.75 -5.91
CA VAL A 37 2.13 5.61 -5.66
C VAL A 37 2.62 4.79 -4.47
N ASN A 38 3.91 4.45 -4.42
CA ASN A 38 4.49 3.63 -3.35
C ASN A 38 4.40 4.32 -1.99
N ARG A 39 4.67 5.64 -1.93
CA ARG A 39 4.46 6.45 -0.71
C ARG A 39 3.00 6.47 -0.27
N ARG A 40 2.07 6.61 -1.21
CA ARG A 40 0.62 6.59 -0.95
C ARG A 40 0.14 5.22 -0.47
N ILE A 41 0.73 4.12 -0.94
CA ILE A 41 0.47 2.77 -0.43
C ILE A 41 0.84 2.68 1.05
N MET A 42 2.08 3.07 1.40
CA MET A 42 2.53 3.10 2.80
C MET A 42 1.61 3.95 3.67
N LYS A 43 1.25 5.16 3.21
CA LYS A 43 0.38 6.08 3.95
C LYS A 43 -1.00 5.49 4.16
N THR A 44 -1.59 4.92 3.10
CA THR A 44 -2.90 4.27 3.17
C THR A 44 -2.90 3.18 4.22
N VAL A 45 -1.88 2.31 4.22
CA VAL A 45 -1.74 1.23 5.20
C VAL A 45 -1.61 1.79 6.63
N ASN A 46 -0.75 2.78 6.85
CA ASN A 46 -0.57 3.40 8.15
C ASN A 46 -1.84 4.09 8.67
N THR A 47 -2.66 4.64 7.77
CA THR A 47 -3.95 5.25 8.13
C THR A 47 -5.03 4.22 8.43
N ILE A 48 -5.17 3.15 7.62
CA ILE A 48 -6.31 2.22 7.75
C ILE A 48 -6.13 1.15 8.84
N LEU A 49 -4.90 0.68 9.09
CA LEU A 49 -4.67 -0.43 10.01
C LEU A 49 -5.09 -0.15 11.47
N PRO A 50 -4.89 1.06 12.03
CA PRO A 50 -5.34 1.40 13.38
C PRO A 50 -6.85 1.22 13.62
N TYR A 51 -7.68 1.36 12.58
CA TYR A 51 -9.14 1.18 12.71
C TYR A 51 -9.55 -0.27 12.92
N GLY A 52 -8.66 -1.24 12.69
CA GLY A 52 -8.89 -2.65 13.03
C GLY A 52 -10.08 -3.29 12.29
N TYR A 53 -10.35 -2.86 11.05
CA TYR A 53 -11.48 -3.35 10.24
C TYR A 53 -11.65 -4.87 10.28
N VAL A 54 -12.91 -5.29 10.28
CA VAL A 54 -13.28 -6.70 10.39
C VAL A 54 -13.96 -7.14 9.09
N ILE A 55 -13.40 -8.17 8.47
CA ILE A 55 -13.91 -8.78 7.23
C ILE A 55 -14.78 -9.97 7.63
N GLU A 56 -16.09 -9.89 7.35
CA GLU A 56 -17.11 -10.86 7.80
C GLU A 56 -18.00 -11.36 6.65
N GLY A 57 -18.53 -12.57 6.80
CA GLY A 57 -19.63 -13.07 5.95
C GLY A 57 -20.99 -12.79 6.59
N PRO A 58 -22.07 -12.50 5.83
CA PRO A 58 -22.20 -12.54 4.37
C PRO A 58 -21.99 -11.17 3.69
N GLY A 59 -20.74 -10.76 3.48
CA GLY A 59 -20.42 -9.51 2.80
C GLY A 59 -19.95 -9.65 1.33
N PRO A 60 -19.42 -8.55 0.75
CA PRO A 60 -18.87 -8.54 -0.61
C PRO A 60 -17.68 -9.50 -0.77
N ARG A 61 -17.29 -9.77 -2.02
CA ARG A 61 -16.09 -10.60 -2.31
C ARG A 61 -14.81 -9.88 -1.95
N GLU A 62 -14.80 -8.58 -2.21
CA GLU A 62 -13.65 -7.71 -2.05
C GLU A 62 -14.05 -6.58 -1.12
N TYR A 63 -13.12 -6.22 -0.25
CA TYR A 63 -13.19 -5.04 0.60
C TYR A 63 -12.06 -4.12 0.18
N GLU A 64 -12.40 -2.94 -0.31
CA GLU A 64 -11.43 -1.90 -0.63
C GLU A 64 -11.32 -0.96 0.57
N LEU A 65 -10.16 -0.98 1.21
CA LEU A 65 -9.85 -0.15 2.37
C LEU A 65 -8.94 0.99 1.91
N HIS A 66 -9.51 2.19 1.82
CA HIS A 66 -8.81 3.36 1.30
C HIS A 66 -8.99 4.57 2.22
N SER A 67 -8.03 5.50 2.17
CA SER A 67 -8.03 6.74 2.96
C SER A 67 -8.03 7.99 2.08
N HIS A 68 -8.71 7.93 0.92
CA HIS A 68 -8.76 9.03 -0.07
C HIS A 68 -7.38 9.46 -0.58
N LEU A 69 -6.47 8.49 -0.78
CA LEU A 69 -5.12 8.72 -1.30
C LEU A 69 -4.91 8.17 -2.72
N GLY A 70 -5.99 7.76 -3.38
CA GLY A 70 -5.96 7.21 -4.73
C GLY A 70 -5.48 5.76 -4.84
N VAL A 71 -5.10 5.15 -3.72
CA VAL A 71 -4.79 3.71 -3.61
C VAL A 71 -5.59 3.08 -2.47
N ALA A 72 -5.83 1.78 -2.57
CA ALA A 72 -6.54 0.99 -1.59
C ALA A 72 -5.76 -0.28 -1.24
N LEU A 73 -5.84 -0.71 0.02
CA LEU A 73 -5.59 -2.09 0.40
C LEU A 73 -6.86 -2.90 0.06
N VAL A 74 -6.72 -3.92 -0.77
CA VAL A 74 -7.82 -4.81 -1.12
C VAL A 74 -7.70 -6.10 -0.33
N ALA A 75 -8.82 -6.52 0.25
CA ALA A 75 -8.97 -7.81 0.89
C ALA A 75 -9.99 -8.66 0.12
N GLU A 76 -9.52 -9.64 -0.65
CA GLU A 76 -10.37 -10.54 -1.44
C GLU A 76 -10.63 -11.86 -0.69
N ILE A 77 -11.89 -12.20 -0.49
CA ILE A 77 -12.33 -13.47 0.09
C ILE A 77 -12.37 -14.56 -0.99
N TYR A 78 -11.42 -15.50 -0.90
CA TYR A 78 -11.32 -16.62 -1.85
C TYR A 78 -12.25 -17.80 -1.51
N ILE A 79 -12.40 -18.12 -0.21
CA ILE A 79 -13.23 -19.25 0.26
C ILE A 79 -14.40 -18.70 1.06
N ARG A 80 -15.63 -19.06 0.67
CA ARG A 80 -16.86 -18.73 1.38
C ARG A 80 -17.57 -19.97 1.93
N PRO A 81 -18.36 -19.84 2.99
CA PRO A 81 -18.53 -18.65 3.84
C PRO A 81 -17.35 -18.47 4.81
N ILE A 82 -17.04 -17.23 5.18
CA ILE A 82 -16.14 -16.95 6.29
C ILE A 82 -16.83 -17.41 7.59
N ARG A 83 -16.33 -18.49 8.20
CA ARG A 83 -16.88 -18.97 9.49
C ARG A 83 -16.34 -18.21 10.71
N ARG A 84 -15.19 -17.54 10.57
CA ARG A 84 -14.60 -16.65 11.58
C ARG A 84 -14.07 -15.40 10.92
N SER A 85 -14.40 -14.24 11.49
CA SER A 85 -14.01 -12.94 10.97
C SER A 85 -12.49 -12.79 10.84
N CYS A 86 -12.05 -12.18 9.74
CA CYS A 86 -10.65 -11.78 9.56
C CYS A 86 -10.53 -10.33 10.05
N SER A 87 -9.90 -10.15 11.20
CA SER A 87 -9.72 -8.82 11.80
C SER A 87 -8.33 -8.27 11.50
N LEU A 88 -8.29 -7.06 10.97
CA LEU A 88 -7.07 -6.27 10.84
C LEU A 88 -6.56 -5.72 12.18
N ALA A 89 -7.25 -5.97 13.30
CA ALA A 89 -6.69 -5.73 14.64
C ALA A 89 -5.65 -6.80 15.05
N ASN A 90 -5.52 -7.90 14.30
CA ASN A 90 -4.49 -8.91 14.56
C ASN A 90 -3.09 -8.33 14.32
N PRO A 91 -2.22 -8.21 15.34
CA PRO A 91 -0.90 -7.57 15.19
C PRO A 91 -0.02 -8.24 14.15
N LYS A 92 -0.05 -9.58 14.06
CA LYS A 92 0.74 -10.34 13.07
C LYS A 92 0.26 -10.12 11.64
N LEU A 93 -1.03 -9.83 11.47
CA LEU A 93 -1.57 -9.50 10.15
C LEU A 93 -1.21 -8.05 9.79
N GLN A 94 -1.32 -7.12 10.74
CA GLN A 94 -0.90 -5.74 10.53
C GLN A 94 0.58 -5.65 10.15
N GLU A 95 1.46 -6.34 10.86
CA GLU A 95 2.89 -6.42 10.56
C GLU A 95 3.12 -6.88 9.12
N LYS A 96 2.51 -8.01 8.72
CA LYS A 96 2.61 -8.50 7.33
C LYS A 96 2.10 -7.51 6.28
N ILE A 97 1.04 -6.76 6.57
CA ILE A 97 0.52 -5.75 5.65
C ILE A 97 1.47 -4.54 5.58
N ARG A 98 2.07 -4.14 6.71
CA ARG A 98 3.10 -3.08 6.73
C ARG A 98 4.36 -3.50 5.99
N ASP A 99 4.84 -4.72 6.20
CA ASP A 99 5.97 -5.29 5.47
C ASP A 99 5.70 -5.33 3.97
N MET A 100 4.50 -5.78 3.59
CA MET A 100 4.08 -5.75 2.19
C MET A 100 4.05 -4.32 1.64
N ALA A 101 3.67 -3.31 2.41
CA ALA A 101 3.58 -1.93 1.95
C ALA A 101 4.93 -1.21 1.84
N SER A 102 5.91 -1.59 2.67
CA SER A 102 7.23 -0.95 2.73
C SER A 102 8.24 -1.52 1.73
N ASP A 103 8.04 -2.75 1.26
CA ASP A 103 8.88 -3.41 0.27
C ASP A 103 8.16 -3.51 -1.08
N THR A 104 8.59 -2.72 -2.06
CA THR A 104 7.98 -2.70 -3.40
C THR A 104 8.14 -4.02 -4.15
N THR A 105 9.06 -4.89 -3.75
CA THR A 105 9.25 -6.22 -4.35
C THR A 105 8.34 -7.28 -3.72
N HIS A 106 7.69 -6.96 -2.60
CA HIS A 106 6.83 -7.89 -1.90
C HIS A 106 5.58 -8.20 -2.73
N LEU A 107 5.30 -9.49 -2.91
CA LEU A 107 4.16 -9.99 -3.67
C LEU A 107 2.85 -9.94 -2.85
N PRO A 108 1.68 -10.00 -3.50
CA PRO A 108 0.42 -10.26 -2.81
C PRO A 108 0.54 -11.51 -1.96
N PHE A 109 -0.07 -11.50 -0.77
CA PHE A 109 -0.03 -12.67 0.11
C PHE A 109 -1.42 -13.12 0.51
N ARG A 110 -1.49 -14.39 0.88
CA ARG A 110 -2.70 -15.03 1.36
C ARG A 110 -2.65 -15.22 2.86
N HIS A 111 -3.57 -14.60 3.58
CA HIS A 111 -3.79 -14.88 4.98
C HIS A 111 -4.77 -16.04 5.13
N THR A 112 -4.36 -17.09 5.85
CA THR A 112 -5.20 -18.27 6.11
C THR A 112 -5.73 -18.21 7.54
N TYR A 113 -7.03 -18.43 7.69
CA TYR A 113 -7.69 -18.63 8.97
C TYR A 113 -8.46 -19.94 8.96
N LEU A 114 -8.95 -20.35 10.13
CA LEU A 114 -9.71 -21.58 10.27
C LEU A 114 -10.98 -21.50 9.39
N HIS A 115 -11.02 -22.30 8.32
CA HIS A 115 -12.09 -22.36 7.32
C HIS A 115 -12.25 -21.15 6.40
N GLY A 116 -11.17 -20.43 6.08
CA GLY A 116 -11.19 -19.51 4.95
C GLY A 116 -9.84 -18.89 4.63
N ARG A 117 -9.81 -18.14 3.52
CA ARG A 117 -8.59 -17.53 2.98
C ARG A 117 -8.93 -16.16 2.43
N VAL A 118 -8.12 -15.16 2.79
CA VAL A 118 -8.21 -13.79 2.28
C VAL A 118 -6.89 -13.43 1.62
N TRP A 119 -6.95 -12.92 0.39
CA TRP A 119 -5.82 -12.34 -0.31
C TRP A 119 -5.73 -10.85 0.00
N PHE A 120 -4.50 -10.38 0.20
CA PHE A 120 -4.20 -8.96 0.38
C PHE A 120 -3.29 -8.49 -0.74
N PHE A 121 -3.67 -7.39 -1.36
CA PHE A 121 -2.95 -6.71 -2.44
C PHE A 121 -3.36 -5.23 -2.48
N PHE A 122 -2.71 -4.45 -3.33
CA PHE A 122 -3.03 -3.04 -3.53
C PHE A 122 -3.72 -2.80 -4.87
N ARG A 123 -4.56 -1.77 -4.95
CA ARG A 123 -5.18 -1.31 -6.20
C ARG A 123 -5.16 0.21 -6.26
N VAL A 124 -4.88 0.76 -7.43
CA VAL A 124 -5.10 2.20 -7.69
C VAL A 124 -6.58 2.40 -7.97
N ILE A 125 -7.24 3.19 -7.13
CA ILE A 125 -8.67 3.52 -7.25
C ILE A 125 -8.91 4.91 -7.86
N ASN A 126 -7.92 5.81 -7.77
CA ASN A 126 -7.92 7.10 -8.44
C ASN A 126 -6.50 7.41 -8.95
N PRO A 127 -6.24 7.18 -10.25
CA PRO A 127 -4.92 7.39 -10.84
C PRO A 127 -4.44 8.84 -10.79
N GLU A 128 -5.33 9.82 -10.98
CA GLU A 128 -4.94 11.24 -10.97
C GLU A 128 -4.40 11.64 -9.61
N MET A 129 -5.06 11.19 -8.55
CA MET A 129 -4.62 11.41 -7.18
C MET A 129 -3.36 10.60 -6.85
N ALA A 130 -3.27 9.35 -7.31
CA ALA A 130 -2.12 8.48 -7.03
C ALA A 130 -0.79 8.99 -7.63
N ARG A 131 -0.86 9.75 -8.75
CA ARG A 131 0.30 10.40 -9.38
C ARG A 131 0.85 11.56 -8.56
N GLN A 132 0.02 12.23 -7.78
CA GLN A 132 0.41 13.44 -7.07
C GLN A 132 1.35 13.12 -5.92
N PRO A 133 2.38 13.95 -5.68
CA PRO A 133 3.19 13.81 -4.48
C PRO A 133 2.31 13.94 -3.23
N LEU A 134 2.75 13.34 -2.13
CA LEU A 134 2.24 13.66 -0.81
C LEU A 134 2.75 15.04 -0.40
N SER A 135 2.00 15.75 0.43
CA SER A 135 2.47 16.97 1.08
C SER A 135 3.63 16.68 2.05
N ASP A 136 4.39 17.71 2.41
CA ASP A 136 5.52 17.58 3.33
C ASP A 136 5.08 17.03 4.70
N ASP A 137 3.97 17.53 5.25
CA ASP A 137 3.36 17.02 6.49
C ASP A 137 3.04 15.51 6.40
N GLU A 138 2.47 15.08 5.27
CA GLU A 138 2.14 13.68 5.04
C GLU A 138 3.38 12.78 4.93
N LEU A 139 4.48 13.32 4.42
CA LEU A 139 5.78 12.63 4.31
C LEU A 139 6.46 12.52 5.67
N GLU A 140 6.40 13.54 6.52
CA GLU A 140 6.97 13.50 7.87
C GLU A 140 6.29 12.43 8.75
N GLU A 141 4.97 12.30 8.64
CA GLU A 141 4.22 11.22 9.28
C GLU A 141 4.63 9.82 8.80
N LEU A 142 5.09 9.68 7.55
CA LEU A 142 5.57 8.42 7.00
C LEU A 142 6.95 8.03 7.52
N THR A 143 7.85 9.00 7.68
CA THR A 143 9.22 8.77 8.13
C THR A 143 9.35 8.69 9.64
N GLY A 144 8.27 8.95 10.38
CA GLY A 144 8.27 8.94 11.85
C GLY A 144 9.11 10.06 12.46
N THR A 145 9.49 11.06 11.66
CA THR A 145 10.14 12.29 12.12
C THR A 145 9.10 13.28 12.58
N SER A 146 8.20 12.85 13.48
CA SER A 146 7.59 13.80 14.38
C SER A 146 8.71 14.31 15.28
N GLY A 147 9.18 15.54 15.04
CA GLY A 147 9.93 16.26 16.06
C GLY A 147 9.17 16.20 17.39
N PRO A 148 9.86 16.29 18.54
CA PRO A 148 9.17 16.28 19.82
C PRO A 148 8.12 17.39 19.81
N VAL A 149 6.84 17.01 19.97
CA VAL A 149 5.76 17.97 20.21
C VAL A 149 6.16 18.75 21.45
N THR A 150 6.52 20.01 21.27
CA THR A 150 6.77 20.92 22.38
C THR A 150 5.42 21.30 22.98
N LEU A 151 5.37 21.39 24.31
CA LEU A 151 4.18 21.77 25.08
C LEU A 151 3.61 23.18 24.75
N GLU A 152 4.21 23.88 23.78
CA GLU A 152 3.79 25.20 23.29
C GLU A 152 2.69 25.11 22.21
N ASP A 153 2.42 23.94 21.63
CA ASP A 153 1.42 23.78 20.56
C ASP A 153 -0.01 23.48 21.05
N ILE A 154 -0.23 23.52 22.37
CA ILE A 154 -1.57 23.35 22.98
C ILE A 154 -1.99 24.70 23.57
N GLU A 155 -2.46 25.61 22.72
CA GLU A 155 -3.23 26.76 23.20
C GLU A 155 -4.65 26.32 23.58
N TYR A 156 -5.06 26.69 24.81
CA TYR A 156 -6.40 26.52 25.39
C TYR A 156 -7.37 27.60 24.93
#